data_AF-A0A3M1EIN8-F1
#
_entry.id   AF-A0A3M1EIN8-F1
#
_cell.length_a   1.000
_cell.length_b   1.000
_cell.length_c   1.000
_cell.angle_alpha   90.00
_cell.angle_beta   90.00
_cell.angle_gamma   90.00
#
_symmetry.space_group_name_H-M   'P 1'
#
loop_
_entity.id
_entity.type
_entity.pdbx_description
1 polymer ?
#
loop_
_entity_poly.entity_id
_entity_poly.type
_entity_poly.pdbx_seq_one_letter_code
_entity_poly.pdbx_strand_id
1 'polypeptide(L)'
;SILPDPTDLLALVVLWPAWRLWRAQAGRTHRGTPVRAGLVALMLAGLAGIATSPPVQELAVRFVVAENELYLLTKSGSAYELPERGVWRLYRTPDNGRTWTPVDPIPPSIAGELDRPLQPEVVVEQPGNPQVQYRIRGEERVEYSEDGGQTWRTAWESPAGRRRFMERYQTAGLLPGPPVKLGPYDLAFTPDGSGTLVVAAGTEGVLVRSPAGEWSRHAVGMAGPTPFSTPYPSQWLSMLLFPEGLLLVGFAILVALVLSVIGWVPILRAGWRAQGRQAVMRVLRPALVSVVLALVLVIGGYVLSTTRVGGNIALILLFAVFLLPPVLIAFALVYTWSRAIRVAQNKAEAARSRRGCVGTTVALLVAGALPFVLWAAGIVSRYSFAALVAVAFTLAVTVAGAVRVYRLSRAAAG
;
A
#
# COMPACT_ATOMS: atom_id res chain seq x y z
N SER A 1 -21.06 -21.83 6.34
CA SER A 1 -20.46 -22.45 5.15
C SER A 1 -18.95 -22.36 5.30
N ILE A 2 -18.20 -23.42 4.96
CA ILE A 2 -16.73 -23.37 4.89
C ILE A 2 -16.40 -22.81 3.51
N LEU A 3 -15.72 -21.67 3.46
CA LEU A 3 -15.40 -20.99 2.21
C LEU A 3 -14.05 -21.51 1.71
N PRO A 4 -13.92 -21.98 0.46
CA PRO A 4 -12.63 -22.43 -0.06
C PRO A 4 -11.72 -21.22 -0.31
N ASP A 5 -10.80 -20.96 0.61
CA ASP A 5 -9.71 -20.02 0.41
C ASP A 5 -8.58 -20.74 -0.34
N PRO A 6 -7.99 -20.17 -1.42
CA PRO A 6 -6.79 -20.74 -2.05
C PRO A 6 -5.63 -20.99 -1.07
N THR A 7 -5.60 -20.29 0.07
CA THR A 7 -4.66 -20.53 1.17
C THR A 7 -5.01 -21.79 1.99
N ASP A 8 -6.26 -22.26 2.00
CA ASP A 8 -6.65 -23.55 2.59
C ASP A 8 -5.99 -24.72 1.85
N LEU A 9 -5.84 -24.61 0.52
CA LEU A 9 -5.09 -25.60 -0.26
C LEU A 9 -3.61 -25.63 0.12
N LEU A 10 -3.03 -24.49 0.47
CA LEU A 10 -1.65 -24.43 0.99
C LEU A 10 -1.58 -25.00 2.40
N ALA A 11 -2.56 -24.73 3.25
CA ALA A 11 -2.67 -25.36 4.56
C ALA A 11 -2.71 -26.89 4.42
N LEU A 12 -3.46 -27.43 3.46
CA LEU A 12 -3.49 -28.88 3.18
C LEU A 12 -2.14 -29.42 2.71
N VAL A 13 -1.43 -28.70 1.83
CA VAL A 13 -0.08 -29.07 1.37
C VAL A 13 0.94 -29.08 2.52
N VAL A 14 0.80 -28.17 3.50
CA VAL A 14 1.66 -28.07 4.68
C VAL A 14 1.25 -29.07 5.78
N LEU A 15 -0.04 -29.35 5.92
CA LEU A 15 -0.60 -30.30 6.89
C LEU A 15 -0.30 -31.74 6.52
N TRP A 16 -0.18 -32.07 5.23
CA TRP A 16 0.18 -33.43 4.80
C TRP A 16 1.53 -33.92 5.37
N PRO A 17 2.66 -33.21 5.21
CA PRO A 17 3.93 -33.62 5.82
C PRO A 17 3.89 -33.56 7.35
N ALA A 18 3.16 -32.61 7.96
CA ALA A 18 2.98 -32.56 9.41
C ALA A 18 2.24 -33.80 9.94
N TRP A 19 1.16 -34.21 9.26
CA TRP A 19 0.40 -35.42 9.57
C TRP A 19 1.23 -36.69 9.39
N ARG A 20 2.02 -36.79 8.32
CA ARG A 20 2.95 -37.92 8.12
C ARG A 20 3.99 -38.00 9.23
N LEU A 21 4.55 -36.86 9.64
CA LEU A 21 5.51 -36.79 10.74
C LEU A 21 4.88 -37.22 12.06
N TRP A 22 3.67 -36.76 12.36
CA TRP A 22 2.90 -37.17 13.54
C TRP A 22 2.61 -38.67 13.54
N ARG A 23 2.13 -39.21 12.41
CA ARG A 23 1.78 -40.63 12.27
C ARG A 23 3.00 -41.55 12.43
N ALA A 24 4.16 -41.11 11.92
CA ALA A 24 5.43 -41.83 12.09
C ALA A 24 5.93 -41.85 13.56
N GLN A 25 5.48 -40.91 14.38
CA GLN A 25 5.83 -40.84 15.80
C GLN A 25 4.81 -41.52 16.71
N ALA A 26 3.53 -41.53 16.35
CA ALA A 26 2.45 -42.13 17.14
C ALA A 26 2.65 -43.63 17.45
N GLY A 27 3.42 -44.35 16.63
CA GLY A 27 3.77 -45.76 16.86
C GLY A 27 5.00 -46.01 17.74
N ARG A 28 5.70 -44.97 18.22
CA ARG A 28 6.90 -45.12 19.05
C ARG A 28 6.54 -44.94 20.53
N THR A 29 6.65 -46.03 21.30
CA THR A 29 6.42 -46.02 22.75
C THR A 29 7.48 -45.19 23.49
N HIS A 30 7.07 -44.03 24.03
CA HIS A 30 7.67 -43.17 25.08
C HIS A 30 9.18 -42.87 25.13
N ARG A 31 10.04 -43.40 24.24
CA ARG A 31 11.46 -43.06 24.19
C ARG A 31 11.66 -41.78 23.36
N GLY A 32 11.53 -40.66 24.06
CA GLY A 32 12.05 -39.33 23.70
C GLY A 32 11.88 -38.92 22.24
N THR A 33 10.81 -38.17 21.95
CA THR A 33 10.64 -37.53 20.64
C THR A 33 11.88 -36.66 20.32
N PRO A 34 12.58 -36.88 19.20
CA PRO A 34 13.75 -36.08 18.88
C PRO A 34 13.33 -34.61 18.71
N VAL A 35 13.92 -33.71 19.51
CA VAL A 35 13.62 -32.26 19.57
C VAL A 35 13.51 -31.63 18.17
N ARG A 36 14.34 -32.07 17.23
CA ARG A 36 14.33 -31.61 15.82
C ARG A 36 13.01 -31.87 15.10
N ALA A 37 12.38 -33.01 15.33
CA ALA A 37 11.12 -33.35 14.68
C ALA A 37 9.94 -32.58 15.29
N GLY A 38 9.97 -32.32 16.61
CA GLY A 38 9.01 -31.42 17.26
C GLY A 38 9.12 -29.99 16.73
N LEU A 39 10.34 -29.48 16.51
CA LEU A 39 10.57 -28.16 15.92
C LEU A 39 10.06 -28.08 14.47
N VAL A 40 10.25 -29.12 13.64
CA VAL A 40 9.71 -29.16 12.27
C VAL A 40 8.19 -29.20 12.28
N ALA A 41 7.57 -30.01 13.15
CA ALA A 41 6.12 -30.04 13.30
C ALA A 41 5.58 -28.67 13.76
N LEU A 42 6.25 -28.00 14.71
CA LEU A 42 5.89 -26.67 15.18
C LEU A 42 6.05 -25.60 14.10
N MET A 43 7.10 -25.67 13.28
CA MET A 43 7.28 -24.77 12.13
C MET A 43 6.19 -24.98 11.06
N LEU A 44 5.85 -26.23 10.74
CA LEU A 44 4.78 -26.54 9.79
C LEU A 44 3.40 -26.14 10.34
N ALA A 45 3.13 -26.36 11.63
CA ALA A 45 1.91 -25.91 12.29
C ALA A 45 1.83 -24.38 12.34
N GLY A 46 2.95 -23.70 12.60
CA GLY A 46 3.06 -22.24 12.54
C GLY A 46 2.80 -21.70 11.13
N LEU A 47 3.33 -22.35 10.10
CA LEU A 47 3.07 -22.01 8.70
C LEU A 47 1.62 -22.27 8.29
N ALA A 48 1.02 -23.37 8.74
CA ALA A 48 -0.41 -23.64 8.54
C ALA A 48 -1.29 -22.61 9.27
N GLY A 49 -0.88 -22.15 10.45
CA GLY A 49 -1.54 -21.07 11.19
C GLY A 49 -1.39 -19.67 10.55
N ILE A 50 -0.51 -19.52 9.55
CA ILE A 50 -0.37 -18.30 8.74
C ILE A 50 -1.30 -18.33 7.52
N ALA A 51 -2.12 -19.37 7.31
CA ALA A 51 -3.27 -19.28 6.41
C ALA A 51 -4.25 -18.26 7.02
N THR A 52 -4.05 -16.99 6.65
CA THR A 52 -4.80 -15.87 7.19
C THR A 52 -6.21 -15.92 6.65
N SER A 53 -7.20 -15.82 7.53
CA SER A 53 -8.56 -15.52 7.09
C SER A 53 -8.56 -14.27 6.21
N PRO A 54 -9.39 -14.23 5.17
CA PRO A 54 -9.51 -13.05 4.34
C PRO A 54 -9.92 -11.86 5.23
N PRO A 55 -9.43 -10.64 4.94
CA PRO A 55 -9.80 -9.47 5.71
C PRO A 55 -11.33 -9.33 5.68
N VAL A 56 -11.91 -9.32 6.88
CA VAL A 56 -13.34 -9.06 7.03
C VAL A 56 -13.56 -7.57 6.85
N GLN A 57 -14.45 -7.22 5.94
CA GLN A 57 -14.92 -5.87 5.73
C GLN A 57 -16.37 -5.75 6.12
N GLU A 58 -16.79 -4.51 6.34
CA GLU A 58 -18.17 -4.13 6.53
C GLU A 58 -18.52 -3.04 5.52
N LEU A 59 -19.71 -3.16 4.93
CA LEU A 59 -20.23 -2.25 3.92
C LEU A 59 -21.52 -1.64 4.46
N ALA A 60 -21.59 -0.32 4.59
CA ALA A 60 -22.84 0.40 4.86
C ALA A 60 -23.66 0.47 3.58
N VAL A 61 -24.87 -0.08 3.61
CA VAL A 61 -25.62 -0.41 2.38
C VAL A 61 -26.98 0.29 2.31
N ARG A 62 -27.82 0.20 3.36
CA ARG A 62 -29.22 0.64 3.29
C ARG A 62 -29.72 1.25 4.59
N PHE A 63 -30.47 2.34 4.48
CA PHE A 63 -31.24 2.88 5.60
C PHE A 63 -32.65 2.29 5.67
N VAL A 64 -33.14 2.13 6.90
CA VAL A 64 -34.54 1.76 7.17
C VAL A 64 -35.05 2.68 8.25
N VAL A 65 -36.16 3.37 7.98
CA VAL A 65 -36.85 4.20 8.98
C VAL A 65 -38.00 3.38 9.55
N ALA A 66 -37.94 3.05 10.84
CA ALA A 66 -38.95 2.27 11.53
C ALA A 66 -39.12 2.82 12.95
N GLU A 67 -40.35 2.88 13.45
CA GLU A 67 -40.64 3.28 14.84
C GLU A 67 -40.10 4.67 15.21
N ASN A 68 -40.06 5.59 14.24
CA ASN A 68 -39.46 6.93 14.37
C ASN A 68 -37.95 6.93 14.68
N GLU A 69 -37.27 5.85 14.32
CA GLU A 69 -35.82 5.69 14.44
C GLU A 69 -35.19 5.40 13.07
N LEU A 70 -33.92 5.78 12.93
CA LEU A 70 -33.14 5.49 11.75
C LEU A 70 -32.21 4.29 12.02
N TYR A 71 -32.35 3.28 11.17
CA TYR A 71 -31.52 2.09 11.17
C TYR A 71 -30.66 2.05 9.91
N LEU A 72 -29.50 1.40 10.01
CA LEU A 72 -28.59 1.13 8.91
C LEU A 72 -28.28 -0.36 8.87
N LEU A 73 -28.58 -0.95 7.71
CA LEU A 73 -28.16 -2.29 7.35
C LEU A 73 -26.77 -2.23 6.75
N THR A 74 -25.86 -2.99 7.37
CA THR A 74 -24.52 -3.22 6.87
C THR A 74 -24.36 -4.68 6.47
N LYS A 75 -23.44 -4.95 5.55
CA LYS A 75 -23.09 -6.30 5.15
C LYS A 75 -21.63 -6.57 5.51
N SER A 76 -21.42 -7.52 6.41
CA SER A 76 -20.09 -7.91 6.92
C SER A 76 -19.66 -9.23 6.31
N GLY A 77 -18.46 -9.31 5.74
CA GLY A 77 -17.98 -10.55 5.12
C GLY A 77 -16.56 -10.45 4.62
N SER A 78 -16.10 -11.50 3.95
CA SER A 78 -14.84 -11.45 3.21
C SER A 78 -14.89 -10.32 2.19
N ALA A 79 -13.86 -9.49 2.15
CA ALA A 79 -13.76 -8.36 1.23
C ALA A 79 -14.00 -8.71 -0.24
N TYR A 80 -13.63 -9.94 -0.64
CA TYR A 80 -13.77 -10.45 -1.99
C TYR A 80 -15.19 -10.87 -2.36
N GLU A 81 -16.06 -11.11 -1.38
CA GLU A 81 -17.43 -11.61 -1.62
C GLU A 81 -18.52 -10.56 -1.36
N LEU A 82 -18.18 -9.42 -0.76
CA LEU A 82 -19.11 -8.31 -0.62
C LEU A 82 -19.39 -7.69 -2.01
N PRO A 83 -20.62 -7.24 -2.30
CA PRO A 83 -21.79 -7.23 -1.43
C PRO A 83 -22.66 -8.51 -1.52
N GLU A 84 -22.23 -9.60 -2.14
CA GLU A 84 -23.13 -10.74 -2.44
C GLU A 84 -23.34 -11.69 -1.25
N ARG A 85 -22.29 -12.08 -0.50
CA ARG A 85 -22.36 -13.19 0.49
C ARG A 85 -22.07 -12.83 1.95
N GLY A 86 -22.02 -11.55 2.29
CA GLY A 86 -21.85 -11.12 3.69
C GLY A 86 -23.06 -11.39 4.58
N VAL A 87 -22.82 -11.40 5.88
CA VAL A 87 -23.83 -11.47 6.94
C VAL A 87 -24.37 -10.07 7.19
N TRP A 88 -25.69 -9.94 7.23
CA TRP A 88 -26.35 -8.69 7.58
C TRP A 88 -26.11 -8.35 9.05
N ARG A 89 -25.81 -7.08 9.32
CA ARG A 89 -25.82 -6.49 10.66
C ARG A 89 -26.69 -5.26 10.64
N LEU A 90 -27.32 -4.98 11.77
CA LEU A 90 -28.20 -3.83 11.94
C LEU A 90 -27.58 -2.89 12.95
N TYR A 91 -27.59 -1.60 12.63
CA TYR A 91 -27.18 -0.53 13.52
C TYR A 91 -28.30 0.48 13.66
N ARG A 92 -28.43 1.06 14.85
CA ARG A 92 -29.33 2.17 15.20
C ARG A 92 -28.51 3.40 15.52
N THR A 93 -29.01 4.57 15.17
CA THR A 93 -28.39 5.84 15.59
C THR A 93 -29.29 6.62 16.55
N PRO A 94 -28.78 7.06 17.72
CA PRO A 94 -29.53 7.94 18.62
C PRO A 94 -29.31 9.44 18.32
N ASP A 95 -28.40 9.78 17.41
CA ASP A 95 -27.87 11.14 17.22
C ASP A 95 -27.73 11.52 15.74
N ASN A 96 -28.73 11.13 14.94
CA ASN A 96 -28.87 11.54 13.54
C ASN A 96 -27.70 11.10 12.65
N GLY A 97 -27.19 9.90 12.89
CA GLY A 97 -26.19 9.22 12.07
C GLY A 97 -24.74 9.48 12.46
N ARG A 98 -24.49 10.15 13.60
CA ARG A 98 -23.11 10.44 14.05
C ARG A 98 -22.50 9.26 14.80
N THR A 99 -23.30 8.54 15.58
CA THR A 99 -22.93 7.31 16.26
C THR A 99 -23.92 6.21 15.94
N TRP A 100 -23.42 4.97 15.96
CA TRP A 100 -24.14 3.79 15.53
C TRP A 100 -23.94 2.65 16.52
N THR A 101 -25.02 2.18 17.12
CA THR A 101 -25.02 1.07 18.07
C THR A 101 -25.58 -0.18 17.41
N PRO A 102 -24.91 -1.34 17.50
CA PRO A 102 -25.41 -2.57 16.92
C PRO A 102 -26.73 -2.99 17.58
N VAL A 103 -27.63 -3.57 16.79
CA VAL A 103 -28.93 -4.09 17.21
C VAL A 103 -28.99 -5.59 16.88
N ASP A 104 -29.16 -6.41 17.90
CA ASP A 104 -29.28 -7.86 17.80
C ASP A 104 -30.30 -8.35 18.86
N PRO A 105 -31.36 -9.09 18.48
CA PRO A 105 -31.73 -9.52 17.13
C PRO A 105 -32.28 -8.41 16.22
N ILE A 106 -32.26 -8.65 14.91
CA ILE A 106 -32.90 -7.78 13.91
C ILE A 106 -34.42 -7.78 14.14
N PRO A 107 -35.07 -6.61 14.32
CA PRO A 107 -36.51 -6.53 14.52
C PRO A 107 -37.31 -7.12 13.35
N PRO A 108 -38.43 -7.82 13.59
CA PRO A 108 -39.26 -8.38 12.52
C PRO A 108 -39.77 -7.35 11.50
N SER A 109 -39.96 -6.09 11.94
CA SER A 109 -40.36 -4.97 11.09
C SER A 109 -39.31 -4.62 10.01
N ILE A 110 -38.04 -4.96 10.25
CA ILE A 110 -36.91 -4.67 9.35
C ILE A 110 -36.48 -5.91 8.56
N ALA A 111 -36.87 -7.12 8.99
CA ALA A 111 -36.43 -8.38 8.38
C ALA A 111 -36.73 -8.47 6.87
N GLY A 112 -37.86 -7.90 6.42
CA GLY A 112 -38.22 -7.88 4.99
C GLY A 112 -37.30 -7.01 4.12
N GLU A 113 -36.55 -6.08 4.71
CA GLU A 113 -35.62 -5.22 3.97
C GLU A 113 -34.30 -5.92 3.63
N LEU A 114 -33.96 -7.03 4.30
CA LEU A 114 -32.70 -7.76 4.11
C LEU A 114 -32.55 -8.35 2.70
N ASP A 115 -33.66 -8.75 2.08
CA ASP A 115 -33.67 -9.41 0.78
C ASP A 115 -33.98 -8.47 -0.39
N ARG A 116 -34.38 -7.23 -0.11
CA ARG A 116 -34.74 -6.29 -1.16
C ARG A 116 -33.48 -5.84 -1.92
N PRO A 117 -33.45 -5.88 -3.27
CA PRO A 117 -32.27 -5.53 -4.05
C PRO A 117 -31.89 -4.05 -3.90
N LEU A 118 -30.61 -3.74 -4.10
CA LEU A 118 -30.17 -2.34 -4.13
C LEU A 118 -30.75 -1.61 -5.34
N GLN A 119 -31.21 -0.39 -5.09
CA GLN A 119 -31.75 0.45 -6.14
C GLN A 119 -30.60 1.16 -6.86
N PRO A 120 -30.57 1.19 -8.20
CA PRO A 120 -29.52 1.88 -8.95
C PRO A 120 -29.59 3.41 -8.79
N GLU A 121 -30.79 3.93 -8.52
CA GLU A 121 -31.04 5.33 -8.24
C GLU A 121 -31.95 5.44 -7.01
N VAL A 122 -31.60 6.34 -6.10
CA VAL A 122 -32.40 6.69 -4.93
C VAL A 122 -32.57 8.19 -4.92
N VAL A 123 -33.82 8.65 -4.81
CA VAL A 123 -34.19 10.07 -4.69
C VAL A 123 -34.97 10.25 -3.39
N VAL A 124 -34.61 11.26 -2.60
CA VAL A 124 -35.39 11.66 -1.42
C VAL A 124 -35.71 13.15 -1.46
N GLU A 125 -36.88 13.50 -0.96
CA GLU A 125 -37.34 14.86 -0.81
C GLU A 125 -37.01 15.39 0.58
N GLN A 126 -36.60 16.65 0.68
CA GLN A 126 -36.38 17.28 1.97
C GLN A 126 -37.71 17.45 2.71
N PRO A 127 -37.83 16.99 3.98
CA PRO A 127 -39.03 17.20 4.77
C PRO A 127 -39.41 18.70 4.83
N GLY A 128 -40.66 19.00 4.47
CA GLY A 128 -41.19 20.36 4.45
C GLY A 128 -40.82 21.20 3.22
N ASN A 129 -39.98 20.70 2.30
CA ASN A 129 -39.65 21.39 1.06
C ASN A 129 -39.43 20.41 -0.11
N PRO A 130 -40.49 20.00 -0.82
CA PRO A 130 -40.40 19.02 -1.91
C PRO A 130 -39.63 19.53 -3.14
N GLN A 131 -39.35 20.84 -3.24
CA GLN A 131 -38.50 21.39 -4.29
C GLN A 131 -37.02 21.03 -4.08
N VAL A 132 -36.61 20.78 -2.83
CA VAL A 132 -35.25 20.36 -2.52
C VAL A 132 -35.18 18.84 -2.48
N GLN A 133 -34.43 18.26 -3.42
CA GLN A 133 -34.28 16.82 -3.55
C GLN A 133 -32.80 16.42 -3.56
N TYR A 134 -32.51 15.23 -3.06
CA TYR A 134 -31.19 14.62 -3.12
C TYR A 134 -31.26 13.29 -3.85
N ARG A 135 -30.23 12.98 -4.65
CA ARG A 135 -30.15 11.68 -5.32
C ARG A 135 -28.76 11.10 -5.40
N ILE A 136 -28.73 9.79 -5.65
CA ILE A 136 -27.55 9.00 -6.02
C ILE A 136 -27.87 8.12 -7.22
N ARG A 137 -26.89 7.86 -8.07
CA ARG A 137 -27.05 7.14 -9.35
C ARG A 137 -25.97 6.07 -9.59
N GLY A 138 -25.48 5.46 -8.51
CA GLY A 138 -24.36 4.52 -8.52
C GLY A 138 -22.98 5.15 -8.79
N GLU A 139 -22.91 6.45 -9.08
CA GLU A 139 -21.66 7.22 -9.11
C GLU A 139 -21.25 7.64 -7.69
N GLU A 140 -19.96 7.86 -7.46
CA GLU A 140 -19.36 8.24 -6.15
C GLU A 140 -19.57 9.71 -5.79
N ARG A 141 -20.79 10.19 -5.99
CA ARG A 141 -21.22 11.54 -5.63
C ARG A 141 -22.68 11.55 -5.21
N VAL A 142 -23.02 12.53 -4.39
CA VAL A 142 -24.40 12.88 -4.04
C VAL A 142 -24.74 14.13 -4.84
N GLU A 143 -25.91 14.13 -5.47
CA GLU A 143 -26.43 15.28 -6.21
C GLU A 143 -27.63 15.88 -5.46
N TYR A 144 -27.85 17.18 -5.65
CA TYR A 144 -29.03 17.85 -5.14
C TYR A 144 -29.66 18.79 -6.18
N SER A 145 -30.96 18.98 -6.02
CA SER A 145 -31.82 19.84 -6.83
C SER A 145 -32.57 20.82 -5.91
N GLU A 146 -32.89 22.00 -6.44
CA GLU A 146 -33.74 23.02 -5.78
C GLU A 146 -35.04 23.31 -6.55
N ASP A 147 -35.29 22.56 -7.63
CA ASP A 147 -36.39 22.78 -8.57
C ASP A 147 -37.22 21.51 -8.79
N GLY A 148 -37.27 20.64 -7.78
CA GLY A 148 -38.04 19.38 -7.83
C GLY A 148 -37.45 18.36 -8.79
N GLY A 149 -36.13 18.37 -8.98
CA GLY A 149 -35.40 17.39 -9.79
C GLY A 149 -35.22 17.77 -11.26
N GLN A 150 -35.49 19.02 -11.67
CA GLN A 150 -35.26 19.47 -13.05
C GLN A 150 -33.78 19.70 -13.34
N THR A 151 -33.06 20.33 -12.41
CA THR A 151 -31.61 20.53 -12.48
C THR A 151 -30.92 19.93 -11.26
N TRP A 152 -29.70 19.43 -11.48
CA TRP A 152 -28.93 18.73 -10.45
C TRP A 152 -27.51 19.26 -10.41
N ARG A 153 -27.00 19.42 -9.20
CA ARG A 153 -25.63 19.85 -8.91
C ARG A 153 -25.00 18.94 -7.87
N THR A 154 -23.68 18.81 -7.89
CA THR A 154 -22.96 17.99 -6.91
C THR A 154 -23.11 18.58 -5.52
N ALA A 155 -23.73 17.83 -4.60
CA ALA A 155 -23.83 18.16 -3.18
C ALA A 155 -22.59 17.71 -2.41
N TRP A 156 -22.05 16.55 -2.79
CA TRP A 156 -20.86 15.95 -2.20
C TRP A 156 -20.17 15.04 -3.22
N GLU A 157 -18.85 15.07 -3.24
CA GLU A 157 -18.01 14.10 -3.95
C GLU A 157 -16.67 13.94 -3.21
N SER A 158 -16.01 12.80 -3.41
CA SER A 158 -14.62 12.65 -2.94
C SER A 158 -13.72 13.66 -3.66
N PRO A 159 -12.80 14.35 -2.94
CA PRO A 159 -11.94 15.33 -3.58
C PRO A 159 -11.16 14.74 -4.77
N ALA A 160 -11.08 15.50 -5.85
CA ALA A 160 -10.51 15.03 -7.10
C ALA A 160 -9.11 14.41 -6.92
N GLY A 161 -8.93 13.18 -7.40
CA GLY A 161 -7.66 12.44 -7.33
C GLY A 161 -7.38 11.75 -5.98
N ARG A 162 -8.25 11.90 -4.97
CA ARG A 162 -8.06 11.28 -3.64
C ARG A 162 -8.57 9.85 -3.53
N ARG A 163 -9.42 9.38 -4.45
CA ARG A 163 -9.81 7.96 -4.51
C ARG A 163 -8.61 7.01 -4.51
N ARG A 164 -7.62 7.25 -5.37
CA ARG A 164 -6.40 6.43 -5.44
C ARG A 164 -5.57 6.48 -4.15
N PHE A 165 -5.62 7.60 -3.42
CA PHE A 165 -4.99 7.68 -2.10
C PHE A 165 -5.72 6.78 -1.11
N MET A 166 -7.06 6.81 -1.07
CA MET A 166 -7.85 5.98 -0.17
C MET A 166 -7.63 4.50 -0.45
N GLU A 167 -7.64 4.10 -1.72
CA GLU A 167 -7.31 2.74 -2.17
C GLU A 167 -5.94 2.32 -1.64
N ARG A 168 -4.92 3.17 -1.79
CA ARG A 168 -3.58 2.90 -1.27
C ARG A 168 -3.49 2.92 0.25
N TYR A 169 -4.25 3.77 0.92
CA TYR A 169 -4.26 3.88 2.38
C TYR A 169 -4.72 2.57 2.99
N GLN A 170 -5.81 2.00 2.48
CA GLN A 170 -6.30 0.70 2.94
C GLN A 170 -5.33 -0.43 2.60
N THR A 171 -4.61 -0.34 1.47
CA THR A 171 -3.58 -1.33 1.10
C THR A 171 -2.17 -1.01 1.60
N ALA A 172 -1.96 0.03 2.42
CA ALA A 172 -0.61 0.49 2.80
C ALA A 172 0.12 -0.45 3.78
N GLY A 173 -0.47 -1.62 4.07
CA GLY A 173 0.15 -2.69 4.83
C GLY A 173 0.92 -3.68 3.95
N LEU A 174 1.70 -4.56 4.59
CA LEU A 174 2.49 -5.58 3.91
C LEU A 174 1.61 -6.66 3.24
N LEU A 175 0.35 -6.76 3.65
CA LEU A 175 -0.67 -7.57 2.99
C LEU A 175 -1.63 -6.63 2.23
N PRO A 176 -2.10 -7.03 1.04
CA PRO A 176 -3.09 -6.26 0.32
C PRO A 176 -4.31 -6.09 1.22
N GLY A 177 -4.56 -4.84 1.60
CA GLY A 177 -5.79 -4.46 2.24
C GLY A 177 -6.97 -4.74 1.32
N PRO A 178 -8.15 -4.88 1.89
CA PRO A 178 -9.32 -5.11 1.08
C PRO A 178 -9.66 -3.86 0.24
N PRO A 179 -10.28 -4.02 -0.94
CA PRO A 179 -10.56 -2.88 -1.82
C PRO A 179 -11.54 -1.90 -1.15
N VAL A 180 -11.30 -0.61 -1.38
CA VAL A 180 -12.25 0.44 -1.01
C VAL A 180 -13.49 0.30 -1.89
N LYS A 181 -14.65 0.11 -1.27
CA LYS A 181 -15.95 0.14 -1.95
C LYS A 181 -16.67 1.40 -1.50
N LEU A 182 -16.32 2.50 -2.17
CA LEU A 182 -16.96 3.79 -1.96
C LEU A 182 -18.43 3.70 -2.37
N GLY A 183 -19.30 4.11 -1.46
CA GLY A 183 -20.68 4.46 -1.80
C GLY A 183 -20.74 5.79 -2.56
N PRO A 184 -21.94 6.33 -2.78
CA PRO A 184 -23.16 6.08 -2.00
C PRO A 184 -24.00 4.89 -2.47
N TYR A 185 -24.56 4.14 -1.52
CA TYR A 185 -25.45 2.99 -1.76
C TYR A 185 -26.92 3.29 -1.44
N ASP A 186 -27.17 4.21 -0.51
CA ASP A 186 -28.50 4.64 -0.10
C ASP A 186 -28.41 5.99 0.63
N LEU A 187 -29.54 6.68 0.79
CA LEU A 187 -29.63 7.94 1.51
C LEU A 187 -31.03 8.16 2.11
N ALA A 188 -31.09 8.80 3.26
CA ALA A 188 -32.34 9.08 3.97
C ALA A 188 -32.23 10.34 4.83
N PHE A 189 -33.34 11.04 5.00
CA PHE A 189 -33.46 12.06 6.05
C PHE A 189 -33.74 11.41 7.40
N THR A 190 -33.21 12.00 8.47
CA THR A 190 -33.52 11.57 9.83
C THR A 190 -34.99 11.86 10.17
N PRO A 191 -35.67 10.97 10.92
CA PRO A 191 -37.10 11.10 11.20
C PRO A 191 -37.44 12.23 12.16
N ASP A 192 -36.44 12.81 12.83
CA ASP A 192 -36.61 13.88 13.83
C ASP A 192 -37.01 15.25 13.24
N GLY A 193 -37.11 15.36 11.91
CA GLY A 193 -37.48 16.59 11.22
C GLY A 193 -36.38 17.65 11.21
N SER A 194 -35.17 17.34 11.69
CA SER A 194 -34.05 18.30 11.72
C SER A 194 -33.58 18.72 10.33
N GLY A 195 -33.89 17.92 9.29
CA GLY A 195 -33.33 18.09 7.95
C GLY A 195 -31.92 17.53 7.81
N THR A 196 -31.49 16.68 8.75
CA THR A 196 -30.21 15.96 8.63
C THR A 196 -30.34 14.86 7.58
N LEU A 197 -29.47 14.88 6.56
CA LEU A 197 -29.40 13.85 5.53
C LEU A 197 -28.25 12.90 5.86
N VAL A 198 -28.52 11.60 5.80
CA VAL A 198 -27.53 10.54 6.02
C VAL A 198 -27.37 9.74 4.73
N VAL A 199 -26.14 9.35 4.39
CA VAL A 199 -25.79 8.64 3.16
C VAL A 199 -24.92 7.43 3.49
N ALA A 200 -25.28 6.25 3.00
CA ALA A 200 -24.55 5.02 3.22
C ALA A 200 -23.34 4.98 2.28
N ALA A 201 -22.14 5.11 2.82
CA ALA A 201 -20.90 5.34 2.07
C ALA A 201 -20.07 4.07 1.83
N GLY A 202 -20.68 2.89 1.94
CA GLY A 202 -19.99 1.62 1.73
C GLY A 202 -18.97 1.33 2.82
N THR A 203 -17.72 1.08 2.43
CA THR A 203 -16.63 0.78 3.39
C THR A 203 -16.21 2.00 4.20
N GLU A 204 -16.68 3.19 3.82
CA GLU A 204 -16.35 4.46 4.47
C GLU A 204 -17.32 4.82 5.61
N GLY A 205 -18.27 3.94 5.93
CA GLY A 205 -19.30 4.18 6.95
C GLY A 205 -20.45 5.02 6.39
N VAL A 206 -20.74 6.16 7.00
CA VAL A 206 -21.80 7.07 6.56
C VAL A 206 -21.30 8.50 6.35
N LEU A 207 -21.95 9.22 5.44
CA LEU A 207 -21.86 10.67 5.34
C LEU A 207 -23.08 11.27 6.02
N VAL A 208 -22.88 12.32 6.81
CA VAL A 208 -23.95 13.08 7.46
C VAL A 208 -23.84 14.53 7.00
N ARG A 209 -24.90 15.03 6.36
CA ARG A 209 -25.07 16.45 6.04
C ARG A 209 -25.93 17.10 7.11
N SER A 210 -25.36 18.05 7.84
CA SER A 210 -26.09 18.82 8.83
C SER A 210 -27.18 19.69 8.18
N PRO A 211 -28.16 20.18 8.95
CA PRO A 211 -29.15 21.14 8.44
C PRO A 211 -28.50 22.43 7.92
N ALA A 212 -27.36 22.82 8.48
CA ALA A 212 -26.54 23.95 8.02
C ALA A 212 -25.79 23.67 6.68
N GLY A 213 -25.82 22.43 6.19
CA GLY A 213 -25.21 22.02 4.94
C GLY A 213 -23.78 21.52 5.02
N GLU A 214 -23.25 21.32 6.23
CA GLU A 214 -21.91 20.79 6.44
C GLU A 214 -21.89 19.26 6.31
N TRP A 215 -20.90 18.73 5.62
CA TRP A 215 -20.71 17.29 5.48
C TRP A 215 -19.67 16.76 6.47
N SER A 216 -20.01 15.66 7.13
CA SER A 216 -19.13 14.93 8.04
C SER A 216 -19.19 13.43 7.75
N ARG A 217 -18.13 12.70 8.10
CA ARG A 217 -18.02 11.25 7.84
C ARG A 217 -17.91 10.50 9.16
N HIS A 218 -18.69 9.45 9.35
CA HIS A 218 -18.77 8.71 10.60
C HIS A 218 -18.66 7.20 10.36
N ALA A 219 -18.06 6.49 11.31
CA ALA A 219 -17.88 5.05 11.23
C ALA A 219 -19.16 4.30 11.67
N VAL A 220 -19.35 3.11 11.11
CA VAL A 220 -20.41 2.16 11.44
C VAL A 220 -19.81 0.76 11.48
N GLY A 221 -19.73 0.17 12.67
CA GLY A 221 -19.05 -1.11 12.83
C GLY A 221 -17.59 -1.01 12.41
N MET A 222 -17.17 -1.85 11.46
CA MET A 222 -15.82 -1.81 10.87
C MET A 222 -15.72 -0.90 9.63
N ALA A 223 -16.84 -0.41 9.11
CA ALA A 223 -16.84 0.56 8.01
C ALA A 223 -16.54 1.94 8.56
N GLY A 224 -15.55 2.65 8.03
CA GLY A 224 -15.14 3.93 8.60
C GLY A 224 -14.34 4.81 7.65
N PRO A 225 -14.29 6.12 7.93
CA PRO A 225 -13.73 7.09 7.01
C PRO A 225 -12.22 6.91 6.86
N THR A 226 -11.80 6.63 5.63
CA THR A 226 -10.42 6.71 5.20
C THR A 226 -10.05 8.19 5.05
N PRO A 227 -8.92 8.65 5.62
CA PRO A 227 -8.57 10.05 5.50
C PRO A 227 -8.25 10.41 4.05
N PHE A 228 -8.47 11.67 3.67
CA PHE A 228 -8.08 12.14 2.34
C PHE A 228 -6.62 12.54 2.27
N SER A 229 -5.87 12.56 3.35
CA SER A 229 -4.43 12.80 3.38
C SER A 229 -3.88 12.24 4.69
N THR A 230 -2.58 12.18 4.82
CA THR A 230 -1.97 11.84 6.11
C THR A 230 -0.87 12.83 6.46
N PRO A 231 -0.84 13.37 7.70
CA PRO A 231 0.27 14.16 8.18
C PRO A 231 1.42 13.28 8.72
N TYR A 232 1.23 11.96 8.83
CA TYR A 232 2.17 11.07 9.51
C TYR A 232 3.26 10.56 8.56
N PRO A 233 4.55 10.87 8.80
CA PRO A 233 5.64 10.45 7.92
C PRO A 233 5.80 8.94 7.78
N SER A 234 5.46 8.17 8.83
CA SER A 234 5.46 6.71 8.78
C SER A 234 4.48 6.16 7.75
N GLN A 235 3.33 6.82 7.57
CA GLN A 235 2.33 6.44 6.58
C GLN A 235 2.72 6.89 5.17
N TRP A 236 3.43 8.02 5.03
CA TRP A 236 4.04 8.36 3.73
C TRP A 236 4.99 7.28 3.29
N LEU A 237 5.86 6.84 4.21
CA LEU A 237 6.80 5.76 3.95
C LEU A 237 6.07 4.47 3.61
N SER A 238 5.04 4.04 4.33
CA SER A 238 4.34 2.80 3.98
C SER A 238 3.65 2.87 2.61
N MET A 239 3.11 4.04 2.24
CA MET A 239 2.55 4.26 0.89
C MET A 239 3.60 4.38 -0.21
N LEU A 240 4.78 4.89 0.11
CA LEU A 240 5.94 5.03 -0.79
C LEU A 240 6.71 3.72 -0.94
N LEU A 241 6.89 2.96 0.14
CA LEU A 241 7.64 1.70 0.22
C LEU A 241 7.04 0.58 -0.66
N PHE A 242 5.86 0.83 -1.22
CA PHE A 242 5.21 0.05 -2.26
C PHE A 242 5.93 0.23 -3.63
N PRO A 243 5.39 -0.17 -4.81
CA PRO A 243 6.24 -0.39 -5.99
C PRO A 243 7.06 0.83 -6.40
N GLU A 244 6.59 2.06 -6.15
CA GLU A 244 7.33 3.28 -6.50
C GLU A 244 8.61 3.45 -5.69
N GLY A 245 8.59 3.22 -4.38
CA GLY A 245 9.78 3.33 -3.54
C GLY A 245 10.82 2.27 -3.89
N LEU A 246 10.37 1.04 -4.15
CA LEU A 246 11.26 -0.02 -4.62
C LEU A 246 11.86 0.30 -5.99
N LEU A 247 11.06 0.79 -6.93
CA LEU A 247 11.53 1.24 -8.24
C LEU A 247 12.49 2.42 -8.10
N LEU A 248 12.21 3.38 -7.23
CA LEU A 248 13.05 4.55 -6.97
C LEU A 248 14.40 4.14 -6.37
N VAL A 249 14.40 3.24 -5.37
CA VAL A 249 15.63 2.70 -4.77
C VAL A 249 16.42 1.90 -5.80
N GLY A 250 15.78 1.02 -6.55
CA GLY A 250 16.40 0.24 -7.62
C GLY A 250 17.02 1.15 -8.70
N PHE A 251 16.28 2.18 -9.13
CA PHE A 251 16.75 3.18 -10.08
C PHE A 251 17.92 4.01 -9.51
N ALA A 252 17.85 4.43 -8.24
CA ALA A 252 18.92 5.15 -7.57
C ALA A 252 20.22 4.32 -7.50
N ILE A 253 20.11 3.02 -7.24
CA ILE A 253 21.23 2.08 -7.24
C ILE A 253 21.82 1.95 -8.64
N LEU A 254 20.97 1.78 -9.66
CA LEU A 254 21.41 1.71 -11.05
C LEU A 254 22.17 2.98 -11.46
N VAL A 255 21.62 4.15 -11.14
CA VAL A 255 22.27 5.44 -11.39
C VAL A 255 23.60 5.53 -10.61
N ALA A 256 23.64 5.12 -9.35
CA ALA A 256 24.88 5.11 -8.56
C ALA A 256 25.96 4.21 -9.18
N LEU A 257 25.58 3.04 -9.71
CA LEU A 257 26.48 2.14 -10.42
C LEU A 257 27.01 2.79 -11.71
N VAL A 258 26.12 3.34 -12.54
CA VAL A 258 26.50 4.02 -13.80
C VAL A 258 27.41 5.21 -13.53
N LEU A 259 27.05 6.08 -12.58
CA LEU A 259 27.87 7.23 -12.20
C LEU A 259 29.23 6.80 -11.65
N SER A 260 29.29 5.71 -10.89
CA SER A 260 30.56 5.18 -10.38
C SER A 260 31.44 4.65 -11.51
N VAL A 261 30.87 3.97 -12.50
CA VAL A 261 31.61 3.54 -13.71
C VAL A 261 32.13 4.76 -14.48
N ILE A 262 31.28 5.76 -14.74
CA ILE A 262 31.67 7.02 -15.39
C ILE A 262 32.82 7.69 -14.62
N GLY A 263 32.75 7.69 -13.29
CA GLY A 263 33.75 8.30 -12.42
C GLY A 263 35.09 7.55 -12.39
N TRP A 264 35.07 6.22 -12.36
CA TRP A 264 36.30 5.42 -12.23
C TRP A 264 37.00 5.13 -13.55
N VAL A 265 36.29 5.02 -14.67
CA VAL A 265 36.90 4.62 -15.95
C VAL A 265 38.07 5.53 -16.35
N PRO A 266 37.98 6.87 -16.29
CA PRO A 266 39.12 7.74 -16.59
C PRO A 266 40.30 7.51 -15.64
N ILE A 267 40.02 7.40 -14.33
CA ILE A 267 41.01 7.18 -13.27
C ILE A 267 41.74 5.84 -13.47
N LEU A 268 41.00 4.77 -13.74
CA LEU A 268 41.54 3.43 -13.94
C LEU A 268 42.32 3.30 -15.26
N ARG A 269 41.93 4.03 -16.32
CA ARG A 269 42.71 4.07 -17.57
C ARG A 269 44.06 4.75 -17.35
N ALA A 270 44.10 5.86 -16.60
CA ALA A 270 45.36 6.51 -16.21
C ALA A 270 46.21 5.59 -15.32
N GLY A 271 45.58 4.96 -14.33
CA GLY A 271 46.22 3.99 -13.44
C GLY A 271 46.76 2.74 -14.15
N TRP A 272 46.06 2.22 -15.17
CA TRP A 272 46.55 1.09 -15.99
C TRP A 272 47.88 1.45 -16.64
N ARG A 273 47.95 2.62 -17.30
CA ARG A 273 49.17 3.06 -17.99
C ARG A 273 50.35 3.19 -17.03
N ALA A 274 50.10 3.60 -15.79
CA ALA A 274 51.14 3.80 -14.79
C ALA A 274 51.54 2.53 -14.02
N GLN A 275 50.60 1.65 -13.67
CA GLN A 275 50.79 0.55 -12.71
C GLN A 275 50.46 -0.85 -13.26
N GLY A 276 50.05 -0.93 -14.52
CA GLY A 276 49.72 -2.18 -15.21
C GLY A 276 48.35 -2.76 -14.86
N ARG A 277 47.98 -3.85 -15.55
CA ARG A 277 46.65 -4.49 -15.50
C ARG A 277 46.29 -5.05 -14.13
N GLN A 278 47.28 -5.54 -13.36
CA GLN A 278 47.02 -6.16 -12.06
C GLN A 278 46.49 -5.16 -11.02
N ALA A 279 46.96 -3.92 -11.03
CA ALA A 279 46.48 -2.88 -10.12
C ALA A 279 45.00 -2.57 -10.34
N VAL A 280 44.58 -2.47 -11.61
CA VAL A 280 43.18 -2.21 -12.00
C VAL A 280 42.25 -3.36 -11.59
N MET A 281 42.65 -4.61 -11.79
CA MET A 281 41.83 -5.77 -11.42
C MET A 281 41.58 -5.88 -9.90
N ARG A 282 42.52 -5.41 -9.06
CA ARG A 282 42.33 -5.35 -7.60
C ARG A 282 41.26 -4.32 -7.19
N VAL A 283 41.04 -3.30 -8.01
CA VAL A 283 39.99 -2.29 -7.78
C VAL A 283 38.61 -2.82 -8.20
N LEU A 284 38.53 -3.50 -9.35
CA LEU A 284 37.27 -3.93 -9.95
C LEU A 284 36.68 -5.22 -9.37
N ARG A 285 37.50 -6.18 -8.95
CA ARG A 285 37.04 -7.49 -8.41
C ARG A 285 35.94 -7.38 -7.33
N PRO A 286 36.08 -6.55 -6.28
CA PRO A 286 35.07 -6.48 -5.22
C PRO A 286 33.74 -5.94 -5.72
N ALA A 287 33.74 -4.93 -6.61
CA ALA A 287 32.50 -4.44 -7.22
C ALA A 287 31.79 -5.53 -8.02
N LEU A 288 32.54 -6.30 -8.83
CA LEU A 288 31.98 -7.40 -9.61
C LEU A 288 31.37 -8.48 -8.71
N VAL A 289 32.09 -8.91 -7.66
CA VAL A 289 31.62 -9.91 -6.70
C VAL A 289 30.35 -9.43 -6.00
N SER A 290 30.31 -8.17 -5.55
CA SER A 290 29.12 -7.63 -4.88
C SER A 290 27.93 -7.47 -5.81
N VAL A 291 28.12 -7.11 -7.08
CA VAL A 291 27.04 -7.06 -8.07
C VAL A 291 26.48 -8.45 -8.36
N VAL A 292 27.36 -9.45 -8.53
CA VAL A 292 26.93 -10.84 -8.72
C VAL A 292 26.19 -11.36 -7.49
N LEU A 293 26.71 -11.11 -6.28
CA LEU A 293 26.05 -11.51 -5.04
C LEU A 293 24.69 -10.84 -4.86
N ALA A 294 24.60 -9.54 -5.15
CA ALA A 294 23.34 -8.80 -5.14
C ALA A 294 22.33 -9.39 -6.14
N LEU A 295 22.77 -9.70 -7.37
CA LEU A 295 21.92 -10.32 -8.38
C LEU A 295 21.44 -11.72 -7.95
N VAL A 296 22.31 -12.53 -7.37
CA VAL A 296 21.95 -13.86 -6.82
C VAL A 296 20.94 -13.72 -5.70
N LEU A 297 21.09 -12.74 -4.81
CA LEU A 297 20.13 -12.48 -3.73
C LEU A 297 18.78 -11.99 -4.26
N VAL A 298 18.78 -11.13 -5.28
CA VAL A 298 17.54 -10.63 -5.90
C VAL A 298 16.83 -11.76 -6.64
N ILE A 299 17.53 -12.55 -7.46
CA ILE A 299 16.94 -13.68 -8.20
C ILE A 299 16.50 -14.77 -7.23
N GLY A 300 17.35 -15.17 -6.30
CA GLY A 300 17.03 -16.17 -5.28
C GLY A 300 15.85 -15.74 -4.41
N GLY A 301 15.81 -14.46 -4.06
CA GLY A 301 14.70 -13.82 -3.37
C GLY A 301 13.40 -13.81 -4.13
N TYR A 302 13.43 -13.40 -5.40
CA TYR A 302 12.29 -13.44 -6.29
C TYR A 302 11.77 -14.87 -6.43
N VAL A 303 12.64 -15.85 -6.72
CA VAL A 303 12.27 -17.27 -6.80
C VAL A 303 11.64 -17.74 -5.49
N LEU A 304 12.25 -17.45 -4.34
CA LEU A 304 11.68 -17.80 -3.03
C LEU A 304 10.36 -17.08 -2.73
N SER A 305 10.16 -15.87 -3.22
CA SER A 305 8.91 -15.12 -3.06
C SER A 305 7.77 -15.68 -3.94
N THR A 306 8.12 -16.21 -5.12
CA THR A 306 7.16 -16.85 -6.03
C THR A 306 6.82 -18.27 -5.60
N THR A 307 7.73 -18.99 -4.94
CA THR A 307 7.34 -20.18 -4.20
C THR A 307 6.55 -19.68 -3.00
N ARG A 308 5.28 -20.10 -2.86
CA ARG A 308 4.33 -19.59 -1.84
C ARG A 308 4.73 -19.98 -0.41
N VAL A 309 5.89 -19.52 0.05
CA VAL A 309 6.38 -19.65 1.41
C VAL A 309 5.52 -18.74 2.28
N GLY A 310 5.02 -19.24 3.42
CA GLY A 310 4.03 -18.55 4.26
C GLY A 310 4.39 -17.09 4.58
N GLY A 311 3.36 -16.25 4.78
CA GLY A 311 3.41 -14.79 4.76
C GLY A 311 4.54 -14.15 5.56
N ASN A 312 4.84 -14.62 6.79
CA ASN A 312 5.89 -14.02 7.61
C ASN A 312 7.32 -14.30 7.09
N ILE A 313 7.56 -15.50 6.56
CA ILE A 313 8.86 -15.85 5.97
C ILE A 313 9.02 -15.13 4.63
N ALA A 314 7.95 -15.07 3.81
CA ALA A 314 7.96 -14.27 2.59
C ALA A 314 8.29 -12.81 2.88
N LEU A 315 7.82 -12.25 3.99
CA LEU A 315 8.06 -10.87 4.41
C LEU A 315 9.51 -10.66 4.88
N ILE A 316 10.06 -11.55 5.71
CA ILE A 316 11.48 -11.51 6.09
C ILE A 316 12.37 -11.64 4.86
N LEU A 317 12.02 -12.53 3.94
CA LEU A 317 12.73 -12.71 2.67
C LEU A 317 12.59 -11.49 1.79
N LEU A 318 11.40 -10.88 1.67
CA LEU A 318 11.19 -9.61 0.98
C LEU A 318 12.14 -8.56 1.55
N PHE A 319 12.13 -8.36 2.87
CA PHE A 319 13.03 -7.43 3.54
C PHE A 319 14.51 -7.73 3.28
N ALA A 320 14.93 -8.99 3.40
CA ALA A 320 16.31 -9.40 3.12
C ALA A 320 16.70 -9.15 1.66
N VAL A 321 15.80 -9.43 0.72
CA VAL A 321 16.01 -9.32 -0.73
C VAL A 321 16.00 -7.87 -1.20
N PHE A 322 15.24 -7.00 -0.52
CA PHE A 322 15.17 -5.59 -0.89
C PHE A 322 16.13 -4.71 -0.11
N LEU A 323 16.50 -5.04 1.13
CA LEU A 323 17.44 -4.23 1.92
C LEU A 323 18.89 -4.67 1.82
N LEU A 324 19.16 -5.99 1.77
CA LEU A 324 20.53 -6.48 1.80
C LEU A 324 21.31 -6.16 0.51
N PRO A 325 20.75 -6.33 -0.71
CA PRO A 325 21.48 -5.99 -1.93
C PRO A 325 21.87 -4.51 -2.04
N PRO A 326 20.99 -3.51 -1.75
CA PRO A 326 21.41 -2.11 -1.70
C PRO A 326 22.56 -1.85 -0.75
N VAL A 327 22.54 -2.46 0.45
CA VAL A 327 23.61 -2.30 1.45
C VAL A 327 24.92 -2.90 0.95
N LEU A 328 24.89 -4.11 0.37
CA LEU A 328 26.07 -4.75 -0.21
C LEU A 328 26.64 -3.94 -1.38
N ILE A 329 25.78 -3.44 -2.27
CA ILE A 329 26.18 -2.59 -3.40
C ILE A 329 26.78 -1.28 -2.88
N ALA A 330 26.18 -0.64 -1.88
CA ALA A 330 26.70 0.58 -1.28
C ALA A 330 28.10 0.36 -0.66
N PHE A 331 28.28 -0.74 0.08
CA PHE A 331 29.58 -1.11 0.65
C PHE A 331 30.62 -1.34 -0.45
N ALA A 332 30.25 -2.06 -1.51
CA ALA A 332 31.12 -2.30 -2.66
C ALA A 332 31.52 -1.01 -3.37
N LEU A 333 30.56 -0.11 -3.59
CA LEU A 333 30.80 1.20 -4.19
C LEU A 333 31.76 2.04 -3.33
N VAL A 334 31.56 2.08 -2.01
CA VAL A 334 32.45 2.78 -1.08
C VAL A 334 33.86 2.19 -1.12
N TYR A 335 33.96 0.87 -1.08
CA TYR A 335 35.23 0.16 -1.13
C TYR A 335 35.97 0.43 -2.45
N THR A 336 35.29 0.29 -3.59
CA THR A 336 35.88 0.52 -4.91
C THR A 336 36.27 1.97 -5.13
N TRP A 337 35.46 2.95 -4.68
CA TRP A 337 35.85 4.37 -4.68
C TRP A 337 37.11 4.60 -3.84
N SER A 338 37.21 3.98 -2.66
CA SER A 338 38.39 4.15 -1.79
C SER A 338 39.67 3.64 -2.46
N ARG A 339 39.57 2.57 -3.25
CA ARG A 339 40.68 1.99 -4.01
C ARG A 339 41.00 2.82 -5.26
N ALA A 340 40.00 3.27 -6.00
CA ALA A 340 40.17 4.14 -7.16
C ALA A 340 40.89 5.45 -6.77
N ILE A 341 40.51 6.08 -5.65
CA ILE A 341 41.15 7.30 -5.14
C ILE A 341 42.64 7.08 -4.83
N ARG A 342 43.04 5.89 -4.35
CA ARG A 342 44.45 5.59 -4.06
C ARG A 342 45.32 5.52 -5.32
N VAL A 343 44.73 5.17 -6.46
CA VAL A 343 45.42 5.02 -7.76
C VAL A 343 45.34 6.30 -8.60
N ALA A 344 44.46 7.24 -8.23
CA ALA A 344 44.31 8.52 -8.93
C ALA A 344 45.56 9.40 -8.82
N GLN A 345 45.90 10.10 -9.91
CA GLN A 345 46.97 11.11 -9.93
C GLN A 345 46.61 12.30 -9.04
N ASN A 346 45.39 12.82 -9.18
CA ASN A 346 44.84 13.86 -8.32
C ASN A 346 43.78 13.29 -7.37
N LYS A 347 44.22 12.92 -6.16
CA LYS A 347 43.36 12.32 -5.11
C LYS A 347 42.22 13.25 -4.67
N ALA A 348 42.43 14.57 -4.69
CA ALA A 348 41.44 15.54 -4.27
C ALA A 348 40.26 15.60 -5.25
N GLU A 349 40.54 15.64 -6.55
CA GLU A 349 39.51 15.60 -7.60
C GLU A 349 38.78 14.24 -7.64
N ALA A 350 39.50 13.13 -7.45
CA ALA A 350 38.86 11.81 -7.32
C ALA A 350 37.90 11.76 -6.12
N ALA A 351 38.28 12.34 -4.98
CA ALA A 351 37.42 12.43 -3.81
C ALA A 351 36.22 13.37 -4.02
N ARG A 352 36.38 14.47 -4.78
CA ARG A 352 35.27 15.34 -5.20
C ARG A 352 34.31 14.59 -6.13
N SER A 353 34.81 13.79 -7.07
CA SER A 353 34.00 12.96 -7.97
C SER A 353 33.17 11.94 -7.17
N ARG A 354 33.77 11.24 -6.19
CA ARG A 354 33.05 10.36 -5.24
C ARG A 354 31.91 11.09 -4.54
N ARG A 355 32.18 12.26 -3.95
CA ARG A 355 31.18 13.07 -3.25
C ARG A 355 30.07 13.51 -4.21
N GLY A 356 30.41 13.85 -5.45
CA GLY A 356 29.44 14.15 -6.51
C GLY A 356 28.52 12.98 -6.83
N CYS A 357 29.07 11.75 -6.92
CA CYS A 357 28.29 10.54 -7.12
C CYS A 357 27.31 10.30 -5.97
N VAL A 358 27.80 10.27 -4.71
CA VAL A 358 26.97 10.06 -3.51
C VAL A 358 25.90 11.16 -3.39
N GLY A 359 26.29 12.42 -3.56
CA GLY A 359 25.38 13.56 -3.50
C GLY A 359 24.28 13.50 -4.56
N THR A 360 24.61 13.07 -5.78
CA THR A 360 23.62 12.87 -6.85
C THR A 360 22.64 11.75 -6.49
N THR A 361 23.12 10.62 -5.99
CA THR A 361 22.26 9.50 -5.59
C THR A 361 21.28 9.90 -4.47
N VAL A 362 21.76 10.62 -3.45
CA VAL A 362 20.90 11.14 -2.38
C VAL A 362 19.91 12.15 -2.92
N ALA A 363 20.36 13.11 -3.75
CA ALA A 363 19.48 14.09 -4.37
C ALA A 363 18.41 13.43 -5.23
N LEU A 364 18.72 12.34 -5.94
CA LEU A 364 17.78 11.59 -6.76
C LEU A 364 16.70 10.93 -5.89
N LEU A 365 17.08 10.29 -4.78
CA LEU A 365 16.12 9.70 -3.84
C LEU A 365 15.16 10.75 -3.29
N VAL A 366 15.69 11.91 -2.85
CA VAL A 366 14.86 13.02 -2.35
C VAL A 366 13.96 13.57 -3.45
N ALA A 367 14.52 13.86 -4.63
CA ALA A 367 13.82 14.41 -5.78
C ALA A 367 12.71 13.49 -6.30
N GLY A 368 12.93 12.17 -6.27
CA GLY A 368 11.94 11.18 -6.67
C GLY A 368 10.87 10.95 -5.61
N ALA A 369 11.21 10.98 -4.32
CA ALA A 369 10.26 10.74 -3.24
C ALA A 369 9.37 11.96 -2.93
N LEU A 370 9.91 13.17 -3.03
CA LEU A 370 9.23 14.40 -2.62
C LEU A 370 7.84 14.59 -3.26
N PRO A 371 7.64 14.42 -4.58
CA PRO A 371 6.31 14.58 -5.19
C PRO A 371 5.26 13.64 -4.61
N PHE A 372 5.64 12.41 -4.27
CA PHE A 372 4.74 11.45 -3.64
C PHE A 372 4.46 11.79 -2.17
N VAL A 373 5.44 12.33 -1.44
CA VAL A 373 5.21 12.86 -0.08
C VAL A 373 4.19 14.01 -0.14
N LEU A 374 4.36 14.95 -1.08
CA LEU A 374 3.41 16.06 -1.27
C LEU A 374 2.02 15.57 -1.68
N TRP A 375 1.95 14.50 -2.48
CA TRP A 375 0.67 13.85 -2.80
C TRP A 375 0.03 13.16 -1.59
N ALA A 376 0.80 12.43 -0.79
CA ALA A 376 0.29 11.77 0.41
C ALA A 376 -0.19 12.80 1.46
N ALA A 377 0.50 13.94 1.57
CA ALA A 377 0.12 15.07 2.41
C ALA A 377 -1.12 15.83 1.91
N GLY A 378 -1.62 15.54 0.69
CA GLY A 378 -2.78 16.21 0.10
C GLY A 378 -2.48 17.56 -0.56
N ILE A 379 -1.21 17.97 -0.63
CA ILE A 379 -0.78 19.20 -1.32
C ILE A 379 -0.90 19.01 -2.84
N VAL A 380 -0.49 17.83 -3.34
CA VAL A 380 -0.73 17.42 -4.72
C VAL A 380 -1.97 16.54 -4.75
N SER A 381 -3.00 16.96 -5.49
CA SER A 381 -4.28 16.24 -5.55
C SER A 381 -4.20 14.94 -6.33
N ARG A 382 -3.55 14.97 -7.51
CA ARG A 382 -3.51 13.87 -8.47
C ARG A 382 -2.19 13.09 -8.41
N TYR A 383 -2.31 11.77 -8.25
CA TYR A 383 -1.17 10.84 -8.25
C TYR A 383 -0.34 10.89 -9.55
N SER A 384 -1.02 10.94 -10.71
CA SER A 384 -0.35 10.97 -12.02
C SER A 384 0.55 12.20 -12.19
N PHE A 385 0.13 13.35 -11.65
CA PHE A 385 0.94 14.56 -11.65
C PHE A 385 2.18 14.41 -10.76
N ALA A 386 2.03 13.85 -9.55
CA ALA A 386 3.18 13.55 -8.68
C ALA A 386 4.19 12.60 -9.36
N ALA A 387 3.71 11.56 -10.04
CA ALA A 387 4.56 10.63 -10.78
C ALA A 387 5.31 11.32 -11.93
N LEU A 388 4.64 12.18 -12.71
CA LEU A 388 5.28 12.95 -13.79
C LEU A 388 6.39 13.86 -13.26
N VAL A 389 6.12 14.59 -12.17
CA VAL A 389 7.11 15.48 -11.53
C VAL A 389 8.29 14.68 -10.98
N ALA A 390 8.06 13.52 -10.37
CA ALA A 390 9.12 12.64 -9.87
C ALA A 390 10.03 12.16 -11.00
N VAL A 391 9.47 11.76 -12.14
CA VAL A 391 10.26 11.36 -13.33
C VAL A 391 11.08 12.54 -13.86
N ALA A 392 10.47 13.72 -14.02
CA ALA A 392 11.17 14.91 -14.49
C ALA A 392 12.35 15.29 -13.57
N PHE A 393 12.14 15.31 -12.26
CA PHE A 393 13.19 15.66 -11.30
C PHE A 393 14.30 14.61 -11.23
N THR A 394 13.96 13.33 -11.21
CA THR A 394 14.97 12.24 -11.20
C THR A 394 15.82 12.26 -12.47
N LEU A 395 15.24 12.52 -13.64
CA LEU A 395 15.98 12.68 -14.89
C LEU A 395 16.92 13.89 -14.84
N ALA A 396 16.43 15.05 -14.40
CA ALA A 396 17.23 16.27 -14.30
C ALA A 396 18.43 16.09 -13.36
N VAL A 397 18.22 15.50 -12.18
CA VAL A 397 19.29 15.19 -11.21
C VAL A 397 20.29 14.20 -11.79
N THR A 398 19.83 13.16 -12.49
CA THR A 398 20.69 12.14 -13.10
C THR A 398 21.61 12.76 -14.16
N VAL A 399 21.06 13.57 -15.07
CA VAL A 399 21.83 14.22 -16.15
C VAL A 399 22.84 15.20 -15.56
N ALA A 400 22.42 16.08 -14.65
CA ALA A 400 23.31 17.06 -14.01
C ALA A 400 24.44 16.37 -13.22
N GLY A 401 24.11 15.30 -12.49
CA GLY A 401 25.08 14.50 -11.75
C GLY A 401 26.07 13.78 -12.65
N ALA A 402 25.62 13.19 -13.76
CA ALA A 402 26.48 12.53 -14.73
C ALA A 402 27.50 13.49 -15.36
N VAL A 403 27.05 14.68 -15.79
CA VAL A 403 27.92 15.73 -16.33
C VAL A 403 28.97 16.16 -15.30
N ARG A 404 28.55 16.38 -14.04
CA ARG A 404 29.44 16.78 -12.95
C ARG A 404 30.49 15.70 -12.63
N VAL A 405 30.07 14.46 -12.44
CA VAL A 405 30.96 13.33 -12.11
C VAL A 405 31.97 13.10 -13.24
N TYR A 406 31.52 13.15 -14.49
CA TYR A 406 32.39 13.03 -15.67
C TYR A 406 33.47 14.12 -15.70
N ARG A 407 33.10 15.40 -15.55
CA ARG A 407 34.06 16.52 -15.54
C ARG A 407 35.12 16.36 -14.44
N LEU A 408 34.70 16.05 -13.21
CA LEU A 408 35.59 15.84 -12.07
C LEU A 408 36.51 14.61 -12.27
N SER A 409 35.98 13.52 -12.83
CA SER A 409 36.77 12.31 -13.07
C SER A 409 37.85 12.51 -14.14
N ARG A 410 37.60 13.35 -15.15
CA ARG A 410 38.61 13.73 -16.13
C ARG A 410 39.72 14.57 -15.51
N ALA A 411 39.36 15.54 -14.67
CA ALA A 411 40.33 16.34 -13.93
C ALA A 411 41.16 15.52 -12.92
N ALA A 412 40.63 14.37 -12.46
CA ALA A 412 41.37 13.46 -11.58
C ALA A 412 42.39 12.57 -12.31
N ALA A 413 42.24 12.43 -13.63
CA ALA A 413 42.98 11.51 -14.48
C ALA A 413 44.05 12.15 -15.37
N GLY A 414 44.06 13.49 -15.46
CA GLY A 414 45.14 14.29 -16.04
C GLY A 414 45.89 14.99 -14.93
#